data_AF-W0J8V3-F1
#
_entry.id   AF-W0J8V3-F1
#
_cell.length_a   1.000
_cell.length_b   1.000
_cell.length_c   1.000
_cell.angle_alpha   90.00
_cell.angle_beta   90.00
_cell.angle_gamma   90.00
#
_symmetry.space_group_name_H-M   'P 1'
#
loop_
_entity.id
_entity.type
_entity.pdbx_description
1 polymer ?
#
loop_
_entity_poly.entity_id
_entity_poly.type
_entity_poly.pdbx_seq_one_letter_code
_entity_poly.pdbx_strand_id
1 'polypeptide(L)'
;MTNITTQQARLIWEVGAPLSFFTKNEDHFAFKVLPLGRNDSSGTRITTLAEINFPTYNLTPVINQYQASVSGSAITAVVSIGGGGESSGGTLAGIVGNSVAANATVDSATIPFGLVTYLGISDAANVAGITFNGTTGEFGSTSDNLVLSYNGVPFSYDAVKEGKYTLWGYEHVYYRPTLGSPELPVVTALINQIVETDAAVAGILLEDVNVTRQTEGGVVYP
;
A
#
# COMPACT_ATOMS: atom_id res chain seq x y z
N MET A 1 2.21 16.82 0.39
CA MET A 1 2.59 15.86 -0.68
C MET A 1 1.29 15.32 -1.25
N THR A 2 1.07 15.31 -2.56
CA THR A 2 -0.20 14.84 -3.17
C THR A 2 -0.02 13.72 -4.20
N ASN A 3 1.22 13.49 -4.64
CA ASN A 3 1.58 12.49 -5.62
C ASN A 3 2.89 11.82 -5.23
N ILE A 4 3.03 10.54 -5.61
CA ILE A 4 4.30 9.83 -5.57
C ILE A 4 4.58 9.18 -6.92
N THR A 5 5.79 9.34 -7.44
CA THR A 5 6.25 8.60 -8.64
C THR A 5 6.86 7.26 -8.26
N THR A 6 6.97 6.34 -9.22
CA THR A 6 7.69 5.06 -9.03
C THR A 6 9.09 5.26 -8.45
N GLN A 7 9.87 6.22 -8.98
CA GLN A 7 11.23 6.50 -8.50
C GLN A 7 11.23 7.05 -7.07
N GLN A 8 10.27 7.93 -6.75
CA GLN A 8 10.12 8.46 -5.39
C GLN A 8 9.74 7.37 -4.41
N ALA A 9 8.77 6.51 -4.75
CA ALA A 9 8.38 5.38 -3.93
C ALA A 9 9.54 4.42 -3.69
N ARG A 10 10.29 4.06 -4.74
CA ARG A 10 11.49 3.24 -4.62
C ARG A 10 12.50 3.82 -3.63
N LEU A 11 12.80 5.12 -3.73
CA LEU A 11 13.72 5.79 -2.81
C LEU A 11 13.22 5.75 -1.36
N ILE A 12 11.92 6.01 -1.14
CA ILE A 12 11.34 5.95 0.21
C ILE A 12 11.57 4.56 0.82
N TRP A 13 11.26 3.48 0.09
CA TRP A 13 11.42 2.11 0.58
C TRP A 13 12.87 1.63 0.67
N GLU A 14 13.81 2.34 0.03
CA GLU A 14 15.25 2.07 0.16
C GLU A 14 15.85 2.72 1.41
N VAL A 15 15.62 4.02 1.58
CA VAL A 15 16.31 4.84 2.60
C VAL A 15 15.45 5.95 3.21
N GLY A 16 14.21 6.11 2.80
CA GLY A 16 13.41 7.30 3.09
C GLY A 16 13.85 8.51 2.25
N ALA A 17 13.20 9.65 2.44
CA ALA A 17 13.56 10.88 1.72
C ALA A 17 13.19 12.14 2.53
N PRO A 18 13.85 13.29 2.33
CA PRO A 18 13.38 14.55 2.88
C PRO A 18 12.08 15.01 2.18
N LEU A 19 11.18 15.67 2.89
CA LEU A 19 9.92 16.17 2.34
C LEU A 19 10.14 17.22 1.24
N SER A 20 11.26 17.93 1.27
CA SER A 20 11.68 18.86 0.20
C SER A 20 11.77 18.19 -1.17
N PHE A 21 12.10 16.89 -1.22
CA PHE A 21 12.18 16.11 -2.47
C PHE A 21 10.83 16.03 -3.21
N PHE A 22 9.72 16.09 -2.47
CA PHE A 22 8.36 15.99 -3.02
C PHE A 22 7.71 17.35 -3.21
N THR A 23 8.04 18.29 -2.32
CA THR A 23 7.39 19.61 -2.26
C THR A 23 8.15 20.68 -3.02
N LYS A 24 9.42 20.44 -3.35
CA LYS A 24 10.35 21.43 -3.93
C LYS A 24 10.53 22.67 -3.04
N ASN A 25 10.28 22.54 -1.74
CA ASN A 25 10.51 23.57 -0.74
C ASN A 25 11.70 23.17 0.14
N GLU A 26 12.76 23.97 0.15
CA GLU A 26 14.00 23.71 0.92
C GLU A 26 13.77 23.74 2.44
N ASP A 27 12.79 24.51 2.92
CA ASP A 27 12.43 24.56 4.34
C ASP A 27 11.98 23.19 4.87
N HIS A 28 11.54 22.30 3.97
CA HIS A 28 11.09 20.95 4.30
C HIS A 28 12.23 19.92 4.33
N PHE A 29 13.51 20.32 4.24
CA PHE A 29 14.63 19.37 4.17
C PHE A 29 14.84 18.56 5.46
N ALA A 30 14.59 19.18 6.62
CA ALA A 30 14.73 18.51 7.92
C ALA A 30 13.64 17.46 8.17
N PHE A 31 12.47 17.60 7.53
CA PHE A 31 11.33 16.70 7.69
C PHE A 31 11.53 15.43 6.87
N LYS A 32 11.49 14.27 7.52
CA LYS A 32 11.69 12.96 6.88
C LYS A 32 10.35 12.34 6.45
N VAL A 33 10.38 11.68 5.30
CA VAL A 33 9.30 10.83 4.80
C VAL A 33 9.80 9.40 4.89
N LEU A 34 9.15 8.59 5.74
CA LEU A 34 9.59 7.26 6.10
C LEU A 34 8.56 6.20 5.69
N PRO A 35 9.00 5.05 5.16
CA PRO A 35 8.12 3.94 4.81
C PRO A 35 7.64 3.18 6.06
N LEU A 36 6.36 2.85 6.08
CA LEU A 36 5.76 1.88 6.98
C LEU A 36 4.89 0.96 6.12
N GLY A 37 4.98 -0.36 6.32
CA GLY A 37 4.31 -1.31 5.44
C GLY A 37 4.16 -2.70 6.04
N ARG A 38 3.79 -3.66 5.18
CA ARG A 38 3.47 -5.04 5.60
C ARG A 38 4.72 -5.91 5.71
N ASN A 39 4.62 -7.02 6.45
CA ASN A 39 5.64 -8.06 6.47
C ASN A 39 5.80 -8.78 5.11
N ASP A 40 6.85 -9.56 4.97
CA ASP A 40 7.28 -10.24 3.73
C ASP A 40 6.32 -11.30 3.20
N SER A 41 5.42 -11.78 4.06
CA SER A 41 4.39 -12.75 3.74
C SER A 41 3.13 -12.12 3.13
N SER A 42 3.10 -10.79 2.94
CA SER A 42 1.93 -10.07 2.43
C SER A 42 1.92 -9.99 0.90
N GLY A 43 0.87 -10.50 0.26
CA GLY A 43 0.63 -10.32 -1.18
C GLY A 43 0.62 -8.85 -1.61
N THR A 44 -0.07 -7.98 -0.85
CA THR A 44 -0.08 -6.53 -1.08
C THR A 44 1.33 -5.92 -1.14
N ARG A 45 2.24 -6.35 -0.24
CA ARG A 45 3.63 -5.90 -0.27
C ARG A 45 4.32 -6.35 -1.55
N ILE A 46 4.20 -7.62 -1.90
CA ILE A 46 4.87 -8.20 -3.07
C ILE A 46 4.46 -7.44 -4.33
N THR A 47 3.16 -7.22 -4.52
CA THR A 47 2.61 -6.43 -5.63
C THR A 47 3.13 -5.00 -5.62
N THR A 48 3.08 -4.30 -4.48
CA THR A 48 3.57 -2.92 -4.39
C THR A 48 5.06 -2.81 -4.67
N LEU A 49 5.89 -3.68 -4.11
CA LEU A 49 7.34 -3.67 -4.33
C LEU A 49 7.68 -3.97 -5.79
N ALA A 50 7.00 -4.94 -6.41
CA ALA A 50 7.17 -5.22 -7.83
C ALA A 50 6.82 -3.98 -8.68
N GLU A 51 5.69 -3.33 -8.41
CA GLU A 51 5.24 -2.15 -9.15
C GLU A 51 6.22 -0.97 -9.06
N ILE A 52 6.82 -0.74 -7.89
CA ILE A 52 7.80 0.35 -7.73
C ILE A 52 9.21 -0.05 -8.20
N ASN A 53 9.36 -1.20 -8.86
CA ASN A 53 10.63 -1.78 -9.30
C ASN A 53 11.63 -1.96 -8.14
N PHE A 54 11.14 -2.40 -6.99
CA PHE A 54 11.93 -2.77 -5.83
C PHE A 54 12.06 -4.29 -5.74
N PRO A 55 13.24 -4.84 -5.38
CA PRO A 55 13.39 -6.27 -5.24
C PRO A 55 12.46 -6.86 -4.16
N THR A 56 11.70 -7.90 -4.51
CA THR A 56 10.66 -8.47 -3.63
C THR A 56 11.22 -9.42 -2.55
N TYR A 57 12.41 -10.00 -2.73
CA TYR A 57 13.01 -10.96 -1.80
C TYR A 57 14.53 -10.82 -1.69
N ASN A 58 15.06 -10.59 -0.48
CA ASN A 58 16.49 -10.75 -0.08
C ASN A 58 17.54 -10.34 -1.14
N LEU A 59 17.26 -9.28 -1.88
CA LEU A 59 18.08 -8.78 -2.97
C LEU A 59 18.44 -7.32 -2.65
N THR A 60 19.58 -6.87 -3.16
CA THR A 60 20.03 -5.48 -3.00
C THR A 60 19.34 -4.59 -4.04
N PRO A 61 18.82 -3.41 -3.68
CA PRO A 61 18.82 -2.82 -2.34
C PRO A 61 17.86 -3.48 -1.35
N VAL A 62 18.27 -3.55 -0.08
CA VAL A 62 17.44 -4.10 0.99
C VAL A 62 16.36 -3.09 1.34
N ILE A 63 15.12 -3.57 1.42
CA ILE A 63 13.99 -2.77 1.87
C ILE A 63 14.22 -2.28 3.30
N ASN A 64 13.92 -1.01 3.54
CA ASN A 64 13.93 -0.41 4.87
C ASN A 64 12.50 -0.01 5.22
N GLN A 65 11.95 -0.57 6.29
CA GLN A 65 10.64 -0.20 6.83
C GLN A 65 10.79 0.19 8.30
N TYR A 66 9.84 0.97 8.79
CA TYR A 66 9.76 1.36 10.18
C TYR A 66 8.56 0.69 10.86
N GLN A 67 8.67 0.47 12.16
CA GLN A 67 7.55 0.13 13.04
C GLN A 67 7.20 1.32 13.91
N ALA A 68 5.92 1.66 13.99
CA ALA A 68 5.43 2.77 14.80
C ALA A 68 5.03 2.32 16.22
N SER A 69 5.35 3.13 17.21
CA SER A 69 4.77 3.08 18.54
C SER A 69 3.64 4.10 18.64
N VAL A 70 2.47 3.67 19.07
CA VAL A 70 1.27 4.51 19.21
C VAL A 70 0.87 4.60 20.69
N SER A 71 0.57 5.80 21.16
CA SER A 71 -0.01 6.06 22.49
C SER A 71 -1.23 6.95 22.34
N GLY A 72 -2.41 6.45 22.74
CA GLY A 72 -3.67 7.12 22.42
C GLY A 72 -3.85 7.22 20.91
N SER A 73 -4.08 8.43 20.40
CA SER A 73 -4.24 8.73 18.97
C SER A 73 -2.98 9.32 18.31
N ALA A 74 -1.80 9.11 18.92
CA ALA A 74 -0.55 9.73 18.49
C ALA A 74 0.57 8.70 18.28
N ILE A 75 1.25 8.80 17.15
CA ILE A 75 2.52 8.09 16.91
C ILE A 75 3.62 8.81 17.70
N THR A 76 4.25 8.11 18.62
CA THR A 76 5.26 8.66 19.55
C THR A 76 6.68 8.27 19.18
N ALA A 77 6.86 7.20 18.41
CA ALA A 77 8.17 6.79 17.92
C ALA A 77 8.03 5.92 16.68
N VAL A 78 9.08 5.86 15.89
CA VAL A 78 9.29 4.87 14.84
C VAL A 78 10.70 4.30 14.96
N VAL A 79 10.84 2.99 14.73
CA VAL A 79 12.13 2.28 14.77
C VAL A 79 12.33 1.54 13.47
N SER A 80 13.53 1.62 12.89
CA SER A 80 13.86 0.87 11.67
C SER A 80 13.86 -0.63 11.98
N ILE A 81 13.13 -1.39 11.15
CA ILE A 81 13.00 -2.85 11.25
C ILE A 81 13.46 -3.55 9.95
N GLY A 82 14.08 -2.80 9.03
CA GLY A 82 14.55 -3.32 7.74
C GLY A 82 13.43 -4.03 6.96
N GLY A 83 13.65 -5.32 6.68
CA GLY A 83 12.74 -6.21 5.97
C GLY A 83 11.42 -6.57 6.65
N GLY A 84 11.25 -6.23 7.93
CA GLY A 84 10.04 -6.53 8.70
C GLY A 84 8.83 -5.72 8.26
N GLY A 85 7.73 -5.78 9.01
CA GLY A 85 6.54 -4.96 8.78
C GLY A 85 5.33 -5.49 9.54
N GLU A 86 4.19 -4.83 9.36
CA GLU A 86 2.94 -5.19 10.03
C GLU A 86 2.36 -6.50 9.49
N SER A 87 1.82 -7.33 10.39
CA SER A 87 1.24 -8.65 10.08
C SER A 87 -0.19 -8.60 9.55
N SER A 88 -0.91 -7.49 9.75
CA SER A 88 -2.21 -7.22 9.12
C SER A 88 -2.28 -5.85 8.45
N GLY A 89 -3.06 -5.75 7.37
CA GLY A 89 -3.38 -4.48 6.71
C GLY A 89 -4.26 -3.57 7.58
N GLY A 90 -5.18 -4.14 8.33
CA GLY A 90 -6.01 -3.39 9.29
C GLY A 90 -5.19 -2.78 10.43
N THR A 91 -4.16 -3.47 10.92
CA THR A 91 -3.22 -2.89 11.90
C THR A 91 -2.47 -1.72 11.30
N LEU A 92 -1.96 -1.89 10.07
CA LEU A 92 -1.25 -0.86 9.33
C LEU A 92 -2.13 0.38 9.11
N ALA A 93 -3.39 0.18 8.69
CA ALA A 93 -4.40 1.22 8.54
C ALA A 93 -4.71 1.94 9.86
N GLY A 94 -4.87 1.19 10.94
CA GLY A 94 -5.06 1.74 12.28
C GLY A 94 -3.90 2.62 12.74
N ILE A 95 -2.65 2.22 12.44
CA ILE A 95 -1.45 3.01 12.76
C ILE A 95 -1.43 4.32 11.98
N VAL A 96 -1.55 4.27 10.64
CA VAL A 96 -1.47 5.49 9.80
C VAL A 96 -2.66 6.43 9.96
N GLY A 97 -3.74 5.97 10.60
CA GLY A 97 -4.83 6.84 11.04
C GLY A 97 -4.47 7.81 12.17
N ASN A 98 -3.33 7.62 12.83
CA ASN A 98 -2.89 8.48 13.94
C ASN A 98 -2.00 9.64 13.47
N SER A 99 -2.05 10.76 14.19
CA SER A 99 -1.15 11.89 13.96
C SER A 99 0.24 11.62 14.53
N VAL A 100 1.28 12.15 13.88
CA VAL A 100 2.65 12.12 14.43
C VAL A 100 2.77 13.17 15.53
N ALA A 101 3.18 12.76 16.74
CA ALA A 101 3.38 13.69 17.85
C ALA A 101 4.55 14.65 17.57
N ALA A 102 4.46 15.89 18.07
CA ALA A 102 5.48 16.92 17.84
C ALA A 102 6.89 16.54 18.34
N ASN A 103 6.96 15.70 19.37
CA ASN A 103 8.20 15.18 19.97
C ASN A 103 8.46 13.70 19.62
N ALA A 104 7.80 13.18 18.60
CA ALA A 104 8.00 11.80 18.18
C ALA A 104 9.46 11.56 17.76
N THR A 105 9.94 10.33 17.95
CA THR A 105 11.33 9.96 17.65
C THR A 105 11.44 9.01 16.47
N VAL A 106 12.56 9.09 15.76
CA VAL A 106 13.01 8.12 14.76
C VAL A 106 14.30 7.51 15.32
N ASP A 107 14.30 6.21 15.61
CA ASP A 107 15.45 5.50 16.20
C ASP A 107 16.01 6.23 17.45
N SER A 108 15.12 6.65 18.35
CA SER A 108 15.42 7.43 19.58
C SER A 108 15.90 8.87 19.37
N ALA A 109 16.00 9.37 18.13
CA ALA A 109 16.31 10.76 17.84
C ALA A 109 15.02 11.56 17.56
N THR A 110 14.87 12.75 18.16
CA THR A 110 13.74 13.64 17.86
C THR A 110 13.97 14.31 16.50
N ILE A 111 13.28 13.81 15.47
CA ILE A 111 13.37 14.28 14.09
C ILE A 111 11.94 14.47 13.59
N PRO A 112 11.59 15.59 12.93
CA PRO A 112 10.26 15.73 12.35
C PRO A 112 10.10 14.74 11.20
N PHE A 113 8.99 13.98 11.18
CA PHE A 113 8.74 12.98 10.14
C PHE A 113 7.25 12.80 9.82
N GLY A 114 7.01 12.18 8.68
CA GLY A 114 5.72 11.69 8.23
C GLY A 114 5.87 10.29 7.65
N LEU A 115 4.79 9.53 7.69
CA LEU A 115 4.75 8.15 7.22
C LEU A 115 4.08 8.06 5.85
N VAL A 116 4.60 7.19 5.00
CA VAL A 116 3.98 6.79 3.74
C VAL A 116 3.81 5.28 3.76
N THR A 117 2.64 4.82 3.33
CA THR A 117 2.28 3.40 3.28
C THR A 117 1.52 3.07 2.00
N TYR A 118 1.32 1.77 1.78
CA TYR A 118 0.39 1.22 0.79
C TYR A 118 -0.62 0.34 1.53
N LEU A 119 -1.87 0.34 1.06
CA LEU A 119 -2.96 -0.42 1.67
C LEU A 119 -3.82 -1.05 0.58
N GLY A 120 -4.41 -2.21 0.88
CA GLY A 120 -5.51 -2.74 0.08
C GLY A 120 -6.75 -1.85 0.23
N ILE A 121 -7.69 -1.96 -0.72
CA ILE A 121 -8.88 -1.10 -0.80
C ILE A 121 -9.64 -1.08 0.54
N SER A 122 -9.95 -2.27 1.09
CA SER A 122 -10.68 -2.41 2.35
C SER A 122 -9.95 -1.76 3.52
N ASP A 123 -8.63 -1.92 3.62
CA ASP A 123 -7.86 -1.35 4.73
C ASP A 123 -7.78 0.17 4.61
N ALA A 124 -7.54 0.69 3.40
CA ALA A 124 -7.50 2.12 3.12
C ALA A 124 -8.83 2.82 3.46
N ALA A 125 -9.95 2.16 3.15
CA ALA A 125 -11.30 2.68 3.45
C ALA A 125 -11.59 2.80 4.96
N ASN A 126 -10.81 2.12 5.80
CA ASN A 126 -10.94 2.13 7.26
C ASN A 126 -9.87 2.99 7.96
N VAL A 127 -9.01 3.70 7.22
CA VAL A 127 -8.07 4.67 7.81
C VAL A 127 -8.85 5.86 8.34
N ALA A 128 -8.59 6.26 9.58
CA ALA A 128 -9.23 7.42 10.19
C ALA A 128 -9.01 8.69 9.34
N GLY A 129 -10.10 9.38 9.03
CA GLY A 129 -10.06 10.62 8.24
C GLY A 129 -9.92 10.41 6.73
N ILE A 130 -9.98 9.18 6.23
CA ILE A 130 -10.11 8.86 4.80
C ILE A 130 -11.57 8.56 4.48
N THR A 131 -12.02 8.99 3.31
CA THR A 131 -13.34 8.67 2.77
C THR A 131 -13.20 7.75 1.56
N PHE A 132 -14.14 6.82 1.38
CA PHE A 132 -14.14 5.89 0.26
C PHE A 132 -15.51 5.88 -0.43
N ASN A 133 -15.51 6.04 -1.75
CA ASN A 133 -16.69 5.83 -2.57
C ASN A 133 -16.65 4.39 -3.12
N GLY A 134 -17.43 3.49 -2.53
CA GLY A 134 -17.52 2.09 -2.96
C GLY A 134 -18.11 1.87 -4.36
N THR A 135 -18.66 2.90 -5.01
CA THR A 135 -19.16 2.80 -6.39
C THR A 135 -18.11 3.18 -7.41
N THR A 136 -17.33 4.25 -7.16
CA THR A 136 -16.30 4.74 -8.11
C THR A 136 -14.89 4.27 -7.76
N GLY A 137 -14.70 3.74 -6.55
CA GLY A 137 -13.40 3.40 -5.99
C GLY A 137 -12.61 4.61 -5.49
N GLU A 138 -13.15 5.82 -5.55
CA GLU A 138 -12.39 7.02 -5.24
C GLU A 138 -12.15 7.18 -3.74
N PHE A 139 -10.91 7.54 -3.38
CA PHE A 139 -10.53 7.89 -2.02
C PHE A 139 -10.39 9.41 -1.86
N GLY A 140 -10.82 9.92 -0.71
CA GLY A 140 -10.67 11.32 -0.30
C GLY A 140 -10.11 11.44 1.11
N SER A 141 -9.86 12.67 1.55
CA SER A 141 -9.43 12.95 2.91
C SER A 141 -10.29 14.03 3.56
N THR A 142 -10.53 13.86 4.85
CA THR A 142 -11.23 14.79 5.76
C THR A 142 -10.32 15.26 6.90
N SER A 143 -9.04 14.85 6.90
CA SER A 143 -8.08 15.11 7.98
C SER A 143 -6.69 15.39 7.41
N ASP A 144 -5.68 15.49 8.28
CA ASP A 144 -4.27 15.64 7.88
C ASP A 144 -3.71 14.41 7.14
N ASN A 145 -4.37 13.24 7.23
CA ASN A 145 -3.99 12.06 6.46
C ASN A 145 -4.24 12.29 4.97
N LEU A 146 -3.28 11.96 4.11
CA LEU A 146 -3.37 12.25 2.68
C LEU A 146 -3.48 10.97 1.86
N VAL A 147 -4.41 10.95 0.91
CA VAL A 147 -4.43 9.98 -0.17
C VAL A 147 -3.51 10.50 -1.27
N LEU A 148 -2.51 9.71 -1.64
CA LEU A 148 -1.55 10.08 -2.69
C LEU A 148 -1.97 9.48 -4.03
N SER A 149 -1.86 10.27 -5.10
CA SER A 149 -1.87 9.72 -6.45
C SER A 149 -0.57 8.97 -6.72
N TYR A 150 -0.62 7.99 -7.64
CA TYR A 150 0.56 7.25 -8.09
C TYR A 150 0.86 7.63 -9.54
N ASN A 151 2.09 8.07 -9.83
CA ASN A 151 2.49 8.56 -11.16
C ASN A 151 1.53 9.61 -11.77
N GLY A 152 0.95 10.46 -10.91
CA GLY A 152 0.02 11.52 -11.27
C GLY A 152 -1.44 11.08 -11.40
N VAL A 153 -1.74 9.80 -11.21
CA VAL A 153 -3.08 9.25 -11.36
C VAL A 153 -3.65 8.88 -9.97
N PRO A 154 -4.79 9.46 -9.55
CA PRO A 154 -5.48 9.01 -8.35
C PRO A 154 -6.08 7.61 -8.57
N PHE A 155 -6.20 6.82 -7.51
CA PHE A 155 -6.90 5.55 -7.60
C PHE A 155 -8.40 5.78 -7.85
N SER A 156 -8.94 5.03 -8.80
CA SER A 156 -10.37 4.79 -9.00
C SER A 156 -10.54 3.49 -9.76
N TYR A 157 -11.74 2.90 -9.73
CA TYR A 157 -12.00 1.69 -10.50
C TYR A 157 -11.78 1.91 -12.00
N ASP A 158 -12.28 3.02 -12.55
CA ASP A 158 -12.09 3.36 -13.97
C ASP A 158 -10.60 3.56 -14.30
N ALA A 159 -9.82 4.17 -13.41
CA ALA A 159 -8.39 4.35 -13.65
C ALA A 159 -7.64 3.01 -13.71
N VAL A 160 -8.04 2.02 -12.92
CA VAL A 160 -7.48 0.67 -12.99
C VAL A 160 -7.97 -0.09 -14.23
N LYS A 161 -9.28 -0.08 -14.50
CA LYS A 161 -9.90 -0.75 -15.65
C LYS A 161 -9.30 -0.29 -16.98
N GLU A 162 -8.95 1.00 -17.08
CA GLU A 162 -8.33 1.60 -18.27
C GLU A 162 -6.79 1.63 -18.22
N GLY A 163 -6.16 1.02 -17.21
CA GLY A 163 -4.70 0.93 -17.07
C GLY A 163 -3.98 2.26 -16.79
N LYS A 164 -4.70 3.31 -16.41
CA LYS A 164 -4.12 4.62 -16.04
C LYS A 164 -3.44 4.59 -14.68
N TYR A 165 -4.06 3.88 -13.73
CA TYR A 165 -3.48 3.61 -12.41
C TYR A 165 -2.87 2.22 -12.44
N THR A 166 -1.56 2.08 -12.17
CA THR A 166 -0.84 0.82 -12.36
C THR A 166 -0.51 0.09 -11.05
N LEU A 167 -0.69 0.73 -9.89
CA LEU A 167 -0.43 0.12 -8.57
C LEU A 167 -1.57 -0.82 -8.13
N TRP A 168 -1.73 -1.93 -8.85
CA TRP A 168 -2.67 -3.01 -8.58
C TRP A 168 -2.04 -4.37 -8.92
N GLY A 169 -2.68 -5.45 -8.48
CA GLY A 169 -2.26 -6.82 -8.79
C GLY A 169 -3.46 -7.75 -8.89
N TYR A 170 -3.22 -8.97 -9.40
CA TYR A 170 -4.27 -9.98 -9.42
C TYR A 170 -4.35 -10.69 -8.07
N GLU A 171 -5.58 -11.05 -7.67
CA GLU A 171 -5.79 -12.00 -6.59
C GLU A 171 -5.61 -13.41 -7.16
N HIS A 172 -4.69 -14.19 -6.59
CA HIS A 172 -4.38 -15.53 -7.08
C HIS A 172 -4.83 -16.60 -6.08
N VAL A 173 -5.67 -17.53 -6.55
CA VAL A 173 -6.02 -18.75 -5.80
C VAL A 173 -5.29 -19.94 -6.41
N TYR A 174 -4.22 -20.39 -5.74
CA TYR A 174 -3.48 -21.58 -6.16
C TYR A 174 -3.99 -22.82 -5.42
N TYR A 175 -4.28 -23.88 -6.16
CA TYR A 175 -4.63 -25.18 -5.61
C TYR A 175 -4.01 -26.31 -6.42
N ARG A 176 -3.84 -27.48 -5.79
CA ARG A 176 -3.26 -28.65 -6.47
C ARG A 176 -4.29 -29.22 -7.46
N PRO A 177 -3.91 -29.52 -8.71
CA PRO A 177 -4.85 -30.09 -9.69
C PRO A 177 -5.36 -31.48 -9.30
N THR A 178 -4.69 -32.15 -8.35
CA THR A 178 -5.06 -33.48 -7.84
C THR A 178 -5.96 -33.42 -6.61
N LEU A 179 -6.53 -32.26 -6.24
CA LEU A 179 -7.47 -32.18 -5.12
C LEU A 179 -8.71 -33.01 -5.43
N GLY A 180 -9.15 -33.77 -4.43
CA GLY A 180 -10.38 -34.55 -4.46
C GLY A 180 -11.42 -33.97 -3.50
N SER A 181 -12.38 -34.81 -3.12
CA SER A 181 -13.32 -34.48 -2.06
C SER A 181 -12.67 -34.74 -0.69
N PRO A 182 -12.84 -33.84 0.31
CA PRO A 182 -13.72 -32.66 0.31
C PRO A 182 -13.05 -31.33 -0.09
N GLU A 183 -11.76 -31.31 -0.39
CA GLU A 183 -10.98 -30.08 -0.57
C GLU A 183 -11.37 -29.28 -1.82
N LEU A 184 -11.64 -29.97 -2.94
CA LEU A 184 -12.02 -29.31 -4.19
C LEU A 184 -13.33 -28.50 -4.04
N PRO A 185 -14.42 -29.05 -3.47
CA PRO A 185 -15.61 -28.26 -3.14
C PRO A 185 -15.33 -27.00 -2.31
N VAL A 186 -14.40 -27.07 -1.34
CA VAL A 186 -14.02 -25.89 -0.52
C VAL A 186 -13.33 -24.83 -1.36
N VAL A 187 -12.38 -25.22 -2.21
CA VAL A 187 -11.68 -24.28 -3.11
C VAL A 187 -12.66 -23.66 -4.10
N THR A 188 -13.57 -24.45 -4.69
CA THR A 188 -14.61 -23.94 -5.59
C THR A 188 -15.53 -22.95 -4.87
N ALA A 189 -15.96 -23.26 -3.64
CA ALA A 189 -16.80 -22.35 -2.86
C ALA A 189 -16.06 -21.02 -2.55
N LEU A 190 -14.76 -21.08 -2.24
CA LEU A 190 -13.94 -19.88 -2.04
C LEU A 190 -13.82 -19.04 -3.31
N ILE A 191 -13.55 -19.66 -4.46
CA ILE A 191 -13.47 -18.96 -5.75
C ILE A 191 -14.81 -18.29 -6.06
N ASN A 192 -15.92 -19.00 -5.90
CA ASN A 192 -17.26 -18.45 -6.14
C ASN A 192 -17.58 -17.29 -5.18
N GLN A 193 -17.22 -17.40 -3.89
CA GLN A 193 -17.38 -16.31 -2.94
C GLN A 193 -16.62 -15.05 -3.39
N ILE A 194 -15.37 -15.21 -3.85
CA ILE A 194 -14.54 -14.09 -4.33
C ILE A 194 -15.18 -13.43 -5.55
N VAL A 195 -15.53 -14.22 -6.57
CA VAL A 195 -16.00 -13.68 -7.86
C VAL A 195 -17.45 -13.21 -7.83
N GLU A 196 -18.32 -13.85 -7.05
CA GLU A 196 -19.76 -13.53 -7.04
C GLU A 196 -20.13 -12.53 -5.94
N THR A 197 -19.29 -12.38 -4.91
CA THR A 197 -19.61 -11.52 -3.74
C THR A 197 -18.51 -10.53 -3.41
N ASP A 198 -17.30 -10.99 -3.08
CA ASP A 198 -16.31 -10.12 -2.42
C ASP A 198 -15.72 -9.08 -3.39
N ALA A 199 -15.46 -9.46 -4.64
CA ALA A 199 -14.91 -8.56 -5.66
C ALA A 199 -15.84 -7.38 -5.95
N ALA A 200 -17.16 -7.56 -5.85
CA ALA A 200 -18.13 -6.48 -6.05
C ALA A 200 -18.12 -5.44 -4.92
N VAL A 201 -17.62 -5.82 -3.74
CA VAL A 201 -17.55 -4.94 -2.55
C VAL A 201 -16.21 -4.22 -2.46
N ALA A 202 -15.11 -4.94 -2.69
CA ALA A 202 -13.77 -4.43 -2.45
C ALA A 202 -12.72 -4.96 -3.45
N GLY A 203 -13.09 -5.01 -4.74
CA GLY A 203 -12.23 -5.44 -5.82
C GLY A 203 -12.69 -4.93 -7.18
N ILE A 204 -12.09 -5.49 -8.24
CA ILE A 204 -12.51 -5.29 -9.63
C ILE A 204 -12.51 -6.66 -10.29
N LEU A 205 -13.62 -7.05 -10.92
CA LEU A 205 -13.71 -8.31 -11.64
C LEU A 205 -12.79 -8.31 -12.85
N LEU A 206 -12.15 -9.44 -13.14
CA LEU A 206 -11.20 -9.53 -14.26
C LEU A 206 -11.88 -9.23 -15.62
N GLU A 207 -13.14 -9.60 -15.78
CA GLU A 207 -13.92 -9.32 -16.99
C GLU A 207 -14.23 -7.83 -17.21
N ASP A 208 -14.13 -7.02 -16.15
CA ASP A 208 -14.35 -5.58 -16.20
C ASP A 208 -13.08 -4.78 -16.53
N VAL A 209 -11.92 -5.43 -16.60
CA VAL A 209 -10.62 -4.77 -16.83
C VAL A 209 -10.29 -4.81 -18.33
N ASN A 210 -10.09 -3.63 -18.92
CA ASN A 210 -9.75 -3.48 -20.35
C ASN A 210 -8.24 -3.59 -20.61
N VAL A 211 -7.47 -4.05 -19.62
CA VAL A 211 -6.02 -4.14 -19.64
C VAL A 211 -5.53 -5.42 -18.96
N THR A 212 -4.33 -5.86 -19.30
CA THR A 212 -3.71 -7.06 -18.73
C THR A 212 -2.26 -6.80 -18.32
N ARG A 213 -1.74 -7.60 -17.38
CA ARG A 213 -0.30 -7.68 -17.09
C ARG A 213 0.13 -9.15 -17.05
N GLN A 214 1.32 -9.44 -17.54
CA GLN A 214 1.85 -10.82 -17.56
C GLN A 214 2.47 -11.23 -16.21
N THR A 215 2.96 -10.25 -15.46
CA THR A 215 3.60 -10.42 -14.16
C THR A 215 3.23 -9.25 -13.27
N GLU A 216 3.18 -9.48 -11.96
CA GLU A 216 3.02 -8.39 -10.98
C GLU A 216 4.12 -7.35 -11.15
N GLY A 217 3.75 -6.06 -11.13
CA GLY A 217 4.66 -4.93 -11.39
C GLY A 217 5.21 -4.83 -12.81
N GLY A 218 4.72 -5.68 -13.73
CA GLY A 218 5.08 -5.65 -15.14
C GLY A 218 4.35 -4.56 -15.93
N VAL A 219 4.64 -4.52 -17.23
CA VAL A 219 3.97 -3.62 -18.18
C VAL A 219 2.47 -3.94 -18.23
N VAL A 220 1.64 -2.88 -18.21
CA VAL A 220 0.19 -2.96 -18.45
C VAL A 220 -0.08 -2.82 -19.94
N TYR A 221 -0.72 -3.82 -20.52
CA TYR A 221 -1.10 -3.89 -21.94
C TYR A 221 -2.61 -3.65 -22.09
N PRO A 222 -3.06 -3.00 -23.18
CA PRO A 222 -4.47 -3.03 -23.60
C PRO A 222 -4.97 -4.45 -23.90
#